data_AF-A0AB37QE65-F1
#
_entry.id   AF-A0AB37QE65-F1
#
_cell.length_a   1.000
_cell.length_b   1.000
_cell.length_c   1.000
_cell.angle_alpha   90.00
_cell.angle_beta   90.00
_cell.angle_gamma   90.00
#
_symmetry.space_group_name_H-M   'P 1'
#
loop_
_entity.id
_entity.type
_entity.pdbx_description
1 polymer ?
#
loop_
_entity_poly.entity_id
_entity_poly.type
_entity_poly.pdbx_seq_one_letter_code
_entity_poly.pdbx_strand_id
1 'polypeptide(L)'
;MEQSMKQATPVTTKAKKRHSRRCIRCSKVFTTSTATKKYCSVQCSRKTANGKRPKVDRIEKARHSAPFYRLVQECKRAGTLEVLKGHTAQSLLDVIQLQAMAFKCNQYGTARLFELSHIAPVEGQTHIGMYYADNLVLSPQKPNKAHGTSYYGGGRRIARAGCHPRNAVHENERDSDVLERLIDYLGKPLIDEVVRLGNIKPTRRNELLRWLREFLNPADPVHARHLKDLGEMTTVALSTLQAELKGKEAKSWSPKTVRYSRVAVLVMEVERHAQYRPELLQALEDIRHLRHSADKPENQALEQALFDLLHGKALDHVQHVIDDYVKRHTTVIRYEGICPVTGEPFVQPEQAERIPDYKPIRFPMLLARIETPAFAPSFADTLDGQQADIVPVLFNVQPEASYDPVPW
;
A
#
# COMPACT_ATOMS: atom_id res chain seq x y z
N MET A 1 18.49 105.62 15.65
CA MET A 1 18.81 104.21 15.94
C MET A 1 17.49 103.45 16.04
N GLU A 2 16.97 102.96 14.91
CA GLU A 2 15.81 102.05 14.88
C GLU A 2 16.33 100.62 14.72
N GLN A 3 16.14 99.80 15.75
CA GLN A 3 16.45 98.37 15.71
C GLN A 3 15.24 97.59 15.21
N SER A 4 15.42 96.95 14.06
CA SER A 4 14.48 96.04 13.41
C SER A 4 14.29 94.76 14.23
N MET A 5 13.06 94.51 14.69
CA MET A 5 12.63 93.23 15.24
C MET A 5 12.50 92.19 14.12
N LYS A 6 13.32 91.13 14.17
CA LYS A 6 13.14 89.93 13.33
C LYS A 6 12.12 89.00 13.97
N GLN A 7 10.97 88.82 13.31
CA GLN A 7 9.98 87.80 13.67
C GLN A 7 10.49 86.40 13.30
N ALA A 8 10.40 85.45 14.24
CA ALA A 8 10.65 84.04 14.00
C ALA A 8 9.42 83.38 13.33
N THR A 9 9.65 82.69 12.21
CA THR A 9 8.61 81.94 11.48
C THR A 9 8.42 80.54 12.11
N PRO A 10 7.18 80.04 12.26
CA PRO A 10 6.93 78.72 12.82
C PRO A 10 7.25 77.60 11.81
N VAL A 11 8.03 76.61 12.25
CA VAL A 11 8.34 75.40 11.47
C VAL A 11 7.09 74.52 11.39
N THR A 12 6.44 74.49 10.24
CA THR A 12 5.34 73.56 9.95
C THR A 12 5.88 72.16 9.71
N THR A 13 5.88 71.30 10.74
CA THR A 13 6.14 69.87 10.58
C THR A 13 5.04 69.24 9.71
N LYS A 14 5.38 68.88 8.46
CA LYS A 14 4.47 68.18 7.53
C LYS A 14 3.86 66.94 8.20
N ALA A 15 2.53 66.88 8.26
CA ALA A 15 1.80 65.77 8.84
C ALA A 15 2.18 64.44 8.15
N LYS A 16 2.59 63.44 8.94
CA LYS A 16 2.95 62.11 8.42
C LYS A 16 1.75 61.50 7.69
N LYS A 17 1.92 61.20 6.40
CA LYS A 17 0.89 60.59 5.54
C LYS A 17 0.42 59.26 6.18
N ARG A 18 -0.86 59.17 6.52
CA ARG A 18 -1.48 57.94 7.03
C ARG A 18 -2.18 57.22 5.88
N HIS A 19 -2.04 55.91 5.82
CA HIS A 19 -2.66 55.04 4.83
C HIS A 19 -3.82 54.28 5.47
N SER A 20 -5.01 54.34 4.85
CA SER A 20 -6.14 53.46 5.19
C SER A 20 -5.99 52.13 4.46
N ARG A 21 -6.12 51.00 5.18
CA ARG A 21 -5.91 49.65 4.66
C ARG A 21 -6.94 48.69 5.24
N ARG A 22 -7.28 47.64 4.52
CA ARG A 22 -8.13 46.55 5.01
C ARG A 22 -7.28 45.38 5.51
N CYS A 23 -7.55 44.87 6.71
CA CYS A 23 -6.82 43.72 7.24
C CYS A 23 -7.18 42.46 6.47
N ILE A 24 -6.17 41.71 6.00
CA ILE A 24 -6.37 40.46 5.26
C ILE A 24 -7.13 39.39 6.08
N ARG A 25 -7.01 39.40 7.41
CA ARG A 25 -7.59 38.35 8.26
C ARG A 25 -9.02 38.63 8.71
N CYS A 26 -9.29 39.82 9.22
CA CYS A 26 -10.57 40.17 9.83
C CYS A 26 -11.37 41.19 9.01
N SER A 27 -10.86 41.60 7.84
CA SER A 27 -11.49 42.55 6.93
C SER A 27 -11.80 43.94 7.51
N LYS A 28 -11.35 44.24 8.74
CA LYS A 28 -11.48 45.55 9.36
C LYS A 28 -10.55 46.55 8.69
N VAL A 29 -11.07 47.76 8.44
CA VAL A 29 -10.27 48.89 7.94
C VAL A 29 -9.45 49.46 9.11
N PHE A 30 -8.18 49.74 8.87
CA PHE A 30 -7.24 50.29 9.86
C PHE A 30 -6.29 51.31 9.21
N THR A 31 -5.78 52.25 10.00
CA THR A 31 -4.82 53.26 9.54
C THR A 31 -3.39 52.89 9.93
N THR A 32 -2.43 53.21 9.08
CA THR A 32 -1.02 52.86 9.27
C THR A 32 -0.10 53.92 8.66
N SER A 33 1.09 54.13 9.25
CA SER A 33 2.14 55.00 8.69
C SER A 33 2.88 54.35 7.52
N THR A 34 2.85 53.02 7.41
CA THR A 34 3.56 52.27 6.37
C THR A 34 2.60 51.65 5.37
N ALA A 35 2.86 51.89 4.08
CA ALA A 35 2.09 51.35 2.96
C ALA A 35 2.24 49.83 2.77
N THR A 36 3.06 49.13 3.54
CA THR A 36 3.29 47.66 3.43
C THR A 36 2.55 46.84 4.48
N LYS A 37 1.94 47.48 5.49
CA LYS A 37 1.30 46.77 6.62
C LYS A 37 0.04 46.04 6.17
N LYS A 38 -0.02 44.72 6.44
CA LYS A 38 -1.07 43.79 6.00
C LYS A 38 -2.14 43.46 7.05
N TYR A 39 -1.82 43.67 8.34
CA TYR A 39 -2.66 43.27 9.47
C TYR A 39 -2.92 44.45 10.41
N CYS A 40 -4.15 44.55 10.93
CA CYS A 40 -4.54 45.62 11.86
C CYS A 40 -3.90 45.45 13.25
N SER A 41 -3.56 44.22 13.65
CA SER A 41 -2.97 43.93 14.95
C SER A 41 -1.96 42.77 14.89
N VAL A 42 -1.08 42.70 15.90
CA VAL A 42 -0.18 41.57 16.12
C VAL A 42 -0.97 40.27 16.28
N GLN A 43 -2.15 40.31 16.91
CA GLN A 43 -3.04 39.14 17.01
C GLN A 43 -3.53 38.67 15.64
N CYS A 44 -3.93 39.56 14.73
CA CYS A 44 -4.32 39.18 13.37
C CYS A 44 -3.14 38.64 12.55
N SER A 45 -1.95 39.20 12.75
CA SER A 45 -0.72 38.68 12.16
C SER A 45 -0.37 37.27 12.68
N ARG A 46 -0.36 37.07 14.00
CA ARG A 46 -0.13 35.77 14.64
C ARG A 46 -1.18 34.73 14.26
N LYS A 47 -2.47 35.08 14.26
CA LYS A 47 -3.55 34.17 13.83
C LYS A 47 -3.45 33.79 12.36
N THR A 48 -2.85 34.62 11.51
CA THR A 48 -2.60 34.28 10.10
C THR A 48 -1.33 33.44 9.94
N ALA A 49 -0.28 33.75 10.70
CA ALA A 49 0.95 32.95 10.74
C ALA A 49 0.68 31.53 11.28
N ASN A 50 -0.09 31.42 12.36
CA ASN A 50 -0.55 30.16 12.95
C ASN A 50 -1.70 29.50 12.17
N GLY A 51 -2.32 30.24 11.24
CA GLY A 51 -3.31 29.71 10.29
C GLY A 51 -2.68 29.02 9.09
N LYS A 52 -1.35 29.08 8.93
CA LYS A 52 -0.64 28.12 8.08
C LYS A 52 -0.89 26.75 8.70
N ARG A 53 -1.49 25.83 7.92
CA ARG A 53 -1.81 24.46 8.37
C ARG A 53 -0.61 23.93 9.18
N PRO A 54 -0.82 23.33 10.36
CA PRO A 54 0.25 22.67 11.10
C PRO A 54 1.04 21.81 10.13
N LYS A 55 2.38 21.84 10.22
CA LYS A 55 3.21 20.94 9.43
C LYS A 55 2.69 19.53 9.72
N VAL A 56 2.09 18.88 8.72
CA VAL A 56 1.50 17.56 8.88
C VAL A 56 2.64 16.66 9.35
N ASP A 57 2.50 16.11 10.55
CA ASP A 57 3.48 15.17 11.06
C ASP A 57 3.33 13.86 10.28
N ARG A 58 4.12 13.72 9.23
CA ARG A 58 4.10 12.54 8.35
C ARG A 58 4.69 11.32 9.06
N ILE A 59 5.59 11.54 10.02
CA ILE A 59 6.12 10.45 10.85
C ILE A 59 5.01 9.91 11.74
N GLU A 60 4.18 10.79 12.31
CA GLU A 60 3.00 10.37 13.07
C GLU A 60 2.00 9.61 12.19
N LYS A 61 1.82 10.03 10.94
CA LYS A 61 1.00 9.25 9.99
C LYS A 61 1.57 7.86 9.73
N ALA A 62 2.88 7.73 9.57
CA ALA A 62 3.53 6.43 9.39
C ALA A 62 3.27 5.51 10.59
N ARG A 63 3.46 6.01 11.82
CA ARG A 63 3.23 5.28 13.08
C ARG A 63 1.83 4.67 13.20
N HIS A 64 0.86 5.33 12.59
CA HIS A 64 -0.55 4.96 12.70
C HIS A 64 -1.10 4.32 11.44
N SER A 65 -0.25 3.88 10.50
CA SER A 65 -0.68 3.36 9.21
C SER A 65 -0.35 1.88 9.02
N ALA A 66 -1.31 1.14 8.46
CA ALA A 66 -1.22 -0.30 8.22
C ALA A 66 0.03 -0.82 7.47
N PRO A 67 0.59 -0.15 6.43
CA PRO A 67 1.74 -0.66 5.70
C PRO A 67 2.99 -0.69 6.56
N PHE A 68 3.17 0.30 7.44
CA PHE A 68 4.29 0.30 8.37
C PHE A 68 4.15 -0.80 9.44
N TYR A 69 2.94 -1.10 9.89
CA TYR A 69 2.71 -2.31 10.71
C TYR A 69 3.03 -3.60 9.95
N ARG A 70 2.73 -3.67 8.64
CA ARG A 70 3.15 -4.82 7.83
C ARG A 70 4.68 -4.92 7.73
N LEU A 71 5.40 -3.82 7.55
CA LEU A 71 6.86 -3.83 7.57
C LEU A 71 7.42 -4.36 8.91
N VAL A 72 6.81 -3.97 10.03
CA VAL A 72 7.17 -4.50 11.37
C VAL A 72 7.00 -6.01 11.44
N GLN A 73 5.89 -6.54 10.96
CA GLN A 73 5.63 -7.98 10.96
C GLN A 73 6.69 -8.74 10.13
N GLU A 74 7.11 -8.17 9.00
CA GLU A 74 8.12 -8.78 8.14
C GLU A 74 9.53 -8.69 8.75
N CYS A 75 9.85 -7.60 9.45
CA CYS A 75 11.07 -7.52 10.27
C CYS A 75 11.11 -8.58 11.38
N LYS A 76 9.96 -8.84 12.03
CA LYS A 76 9.83 -9.90 13.04
C LYS A 76 10.03 -11.29 12.43
N ARG A 77 9.38 -11.58 11.30
CA ARG A 77 9.56 -12.84 10.56
C ARG A 77 11.00 -13.07 10.13
N ALA A 78 11.67 -12.02 9.64
CA ALA A 78 13.09 -12.10 9.26
C ALA A 78 14.04 -12.20 10.46
N GLY A 79 13.58 -11.80 11.66
CA GLY A 79 14.40 -11.65 12.86
C GLY A 79 15.37 -10.46 12.82
N THR A 80 15.22 -9.53 11.87
CA THR A 80 16.11 -8.37 11.72
C THR A 80 15.49 -7.22 10.93
N LEU A 81 15.86 -5.98 11.29
CA LEU A 81 15.54 -4.78 10.50
C LEU A 81 16.30 -4.72 9.17
N GLU A 82 17.40 -5.46 9.03
CA GLU A 82 18.23 -5.45 7.81
C GLU A 82 17.54 -6.07 6.59
N VAL A 83 16.39 -6.72 6.79
CA VAL A 83 15.51 -7.15 5.70
C VAL A 83 15.05 -5.97 4.82
N LEU A 84 15.07 -4.75 5.36
CA LEU A 84 14.73 -3.48 4.70
C LEU A 84 15.97 -2.65 4.30
N LYS A 85 17.17 -3.20 4.40
CA LYS A 85 18.41 -2.47 4.15
C LYS A 85 18.48 -1.95 2.72
N GLY A 86 18.84 -0.68 2.55
CA GLY A 86 19.12 -0.09 1.24
C GLY A 86 17.90 0.41 0.46
N HIS A 87 16.71 0.45 1.07
CA HIS A 87 15.53 0.97 0.40
C HIS A 87 15.72 2.44 0.03
N THR A 88 15.27 2.80 -1.17
CA THR A 88 14.91 4.17 -1.55
C THR A 88 13.44 4.42 -1.27
N ALA A 89 13.02 5.69 -1.26
CA ALA A 89 11.61 6.02 -1.12
C ALA A 89 10.71 5.36 -2.17
N GLN A 90 11.19 5.25 -3.42
CA GLN A 90 10.45 4.58 -4.49
C GLN A 90 10.36 3.07 -4.24
N SER A 91 11.48 2.40 -3.93
CA SER A 91 11.46 0.95 -3.71
C SER A 91 10.59 0.53 -2.52
N LEU A 92 10.53 1.34 -1.46
CA LEU A 92 9.65 1.07 -0.33
C LEU A 92 8.18 1.35 -0.68
N LEU A 93 7.92 2.37 -1.50
CA LEU A 93 6.58 2.64 -2.03
C LEU A 93 6.09 1.49 -2.93
N ASP A 94 6.95 0.90 -3.75
CA ASP A 94 6.60 -0.24 -4.61
C ASP A 94 6.15 -1.45 -3.77
N VAL A 95 6.84 -1.71 -2.65
CA VAL A 95 6.44 -2.73 -1.67
C VAL A 95 5.07 -2.42 -1.05
N ILE A 96 4.83 -1.17 -0.65
CA ILE A 96 3.54 -0.73 -0.08
C ILE A 96 2.42 -0.85 -1.12
N GLN A 97 2.68 -0.55 -2.39
CA GLN A 97 1.73 -0.73 -3.48
C GLN A 97 1.42 -2.22 -3.71
N LEU A 98 2.43 -3.08 -3.62
CA LEU A 98 2.24 -4.54 -3.71
C LEU A 98 1.39 -5.06 -2.53
N GLN A 99 1.59 -4.56 -1.31
CA GLN A 99 0.71 -4.85 -0.17
C GLN A 99 -0.74 -4.39 -0.43
N ALA A 100 -0.93 -3.22 -1.03
CA ALA A 100 -2.26 -2.74 -1.40
C ALA A 100 -2.92 -3.67 -2.43
N MET A 101 -2.15 -4.12 -3.43
CA MET A 101 -2.64 -5.05 -4.45
C MET A 101 -3.01 -6.40 -3.84
N ALA A 102 -2.19 -6.92 -2.93
CA ALA A 102 -2.49 -8.15 -2.19
C ALA A 102 -3.82 -8.01 -1.42
N PHE A 103 -4.03 -6.87 -0.77
CA PHE A 103 -5.27 -6.61 -0.05
C PHE A 103 -6.48 -6.53 -0.98
N LYS A 104 -6.34 -5.92 -2.15
CA LYS A 104 -7.37 -5.87 -3.19
C LYS A 104 -7.69 -7.26 -3.76
N CYS A 105 -6.69 -8.08 -4.07
CA CYS A 105 -6.88 -9.46 -4.55
C CYS A 105 -7.61 -10.33 -3.53
N ASN A 106 -7.38 -10.05 -2.24
CA ASN A 106 -8.07 -10.67 -1.11
C ASN A 106 -9.40 -9.98 -0.75
N GLN A 107 -9.96 -9.19 -1.66
CA GLN A 107 -11.27 -8.56 -1.50
C GLN A 107 -11.38 -7.75 -0.19
N TYR A 108 -10.32 -7.04 0.14
CA TYR A 108 -10.23 -6.23 1.35
C TYR A 108 -10.36 -7.04 2.65
N GLY A 109 -9.88 -8.29 2.65
CA GLY A 109 -9.86 -9.18 3.81
C GLY A 109 -11.06 -10.14 3.90
N THR A 110 -12.07 -9.99 3.05
CA THR A 110 -13.20 -10.94 3.01
C THR A 110 -12.81 -12.31 2.44
N ALA A 111 -11.72 -12.36 1.67
CA ALA A 111 -11.12 -13.57 1.17
C ALA A 111 -9.66 -13.70 1.66
N ARG A 112 -9.15 -14.93 1.73
CA ARG A 112 -7.74 -15.22 2.09
C ARG A 112 -7.14 -16.18 1.07
N LEU A 113 -7.07 -15.71 -0.18
CA LEU A 113 -6.66 -16.53 -1.33
C LEU A 113 -5.19 -16.33 -1.69
N PHE A 114 -4.67 -15.13 -1.47
CA PHE A 114 -3.35 -14.71 -1.92
C PHE A 114 -2.48 -14.21 -0.77
N GLU A 115 -1.18 -14.40 -0.88
CA GLU A 115 -0.17 -13.93 0.06
C GLU A 115 1.04 -13.36 -0.69
N LEU A 116 1.83 -12.54 0.00
CA LEU A 116 3.12 -12.09 -0.50
C LEU A 116 4.18 -13.14 -0.13
N SER A 117 4.59 -13.89 -1.13
CA SER A 117 5.57 -14.98 -1.05
C SER A 117 6.93 -14.44 -1.42
N HIS A 118 7.97 -14.89 -0.73
CA HIS A 118 9.33 -14.49 -1.09
C HIS A 118 9.92 -15.46 -2.11
N ILE A 119 10.65 -14.94 -3.10
CA ILE A 119 11.45 -15.73 -4.04
C ILE A 119 12.64 -16.34 -3.30
N ALA A 120 13.49 -15.50 -2.70
CA ALA A 120 14.48 -15.96 -1.72
C ALA A 120 13.81 -16.02 -0.34
N PRO A 121 13.84 -17.14 0.40
CA PRO A 121 13.05 -17.32 1.61
C PRO A 121 13.46 -16.35 2.73
N VAL A 122 12.46 -15.76 3.41
CA VAL A 122 12.67 -14.85 4.56
C VAL A 122 13.36 -15.57 5.73
N GLU A 123 13.03 -16.84 5.95
CA GLU A 123 13.59 -17.69 7.00
C GLU A 123 14.63 -18.69 6.45
N GLY A 124 15.37 -18.31 5.41
CA GLY A 124 16.43 -19.15 4.88
C GLY A 124 17.53 -19.43 5.91
N GLN A 125 18.14 -20.62 5.84
CA GLN A 125 19.17 -21.05 6.80
C GLN A 125 20.43 -20.18 6.72
N THR A 126 20.97 -19.98 5.52
CA THR A 126 22.23 -19.24 5.30
C THR A 126 22.01 -17.77 4.93
N HIS A 127 20.83 -17.45 4.40
CA HIS A 127 20.50 -16.15 3.86
C HIS A 127 19.06 -15.77 4.23
N ILE A 128 18.80 -14.47 4.25
CA ILE A 128 17.48 -13.89 4.52
C ILE A 128 17.03 -13.21 3.22
N GLY A 129 15.88 -13.62 2.69
CA GLY A 129 15.19 -12.91 1.63
C GLY A 129 14.82 -11.51 2.06
N MET A 130 15.22 -10.50 1.28
CA MET A 130 14.92 -9.10 1.58
C MET A 130 13.48 -8.76 1.22
N TYR A 131 12.89 -7.78 1.90
CA TYR A 131 11.49 -7.41 1.72
C TYR A 131 11.33 -6.34 0.63
N TYR A 132 11.66 -6.72 -0.61
CA TYR A 132 11.61 -5.86 -1.79
C TYR A 132 10.61 -6.37 -2.82
N ALA A 133 10.05 -5.45 -3.62
CA ALA A 133 9.08 -5.81 -4.66
C ALA A 133 9.66 -6.82 -5.69
N ASP A 134 10.97 -6.76 -5.97
CA ASP A 134 11.68 -7.70 -6.86
C ASP A 134 11.92 -9.09 -6.24
N ASN A 135 11.77 -9.23 -4.91
CA ASN A 135 11.88 -10.51 -4.19
C ASN A 135 10.52 -11.03 -3.70
N LEU A 136 9.44 -10.27 -3.87
CA LEU A 136 8.10 -10.64 -3.44
C LEU A 136 7.25 -11.04 -4.65
N VAL A 137 6.38 -12.02 -4.49
CA VAL A 137 5.41 -12.48 -5.49
C VAL A 137 4.05 -12.55 -4.81
N LEU A 138 3.02 -11.94 -5.40
CA LEU A 138 1.64 -12.16 -4.96
C LEU A 138 1.16 -13.51 -5.48
N SER A 139 1.15 -14.53 -4.63
CA SER A 139 0.85 -15.90 -5.04
C SER A 139 -0.35 -16.49 -4.29
N PRO A 140 -0.96 -17.56 -4.82
CA PRO A 140 -1.97 -18.31 -4.07
C PRO A 140 -1.39 -18.91 -2.79
N GLN A 141 -2.19 -18.93 -1.72
CA GLN A 141 -1.75 -19.36 -0.39
C GLN A 141 -1.35 -20.84 -0.33
N LYS A 142 -2.07 -21.73 -1.04
CA LYS A 142 -1.86 -23.18 -0.96
C LYS A 142 -0.48 -23.60 -1.53
N PRO A 143 -0.08 -23.21 -2.75
CA PRO A 143 1.27 -23.43 -3.26
C PRO A 143 2.35 -22.78 -2.39
N ASN A 144 2.11 -21.56 -1.88
CA ASN A 144 3.07 -20.87 -0.99
C ASN A 144 3.37 -21.68 0.27
N LYS A 145 2.32 -22.13 0.97
CA LYS A 145 2.46 -22.95 2.18
C LYS A 145 3.16 -24.29 1.89
N ALA A 146 2.86 -24.90 0.75
CA ALA A 146 3.51 -26.15 0.34
C ALA A 146 5.00 -25.95 -0.01
N HIS A 147 5.36 -24.78 -0.57
CA HIS A 147 6.74 -24.44 -0.91
C HIS A 147 7.59 -24.19 0.34
N GLY A 148 7.01 -23.54 1.37
CA GLY A 148 7.67 -23.32 2.65
C GLY A 148 8.95 -22.50 2.51
N THR A 149 10.08 -23.04 3.00
CA THR A 149 11.41 -22.44 2.91
C THR A 149 12.26 -22.99 1.77
N SER A 150 11.65 -23.75 0.85
CA SER A 150 12.31 -24.21 -0.37
C SER A 150 12.79 -23.02 -1.19
N TYR A 151 13.86 -23.23 -1.97
CA TYR A 151 14.48 -22.15 -2.72
C TYR A 151 15.07 -22.69 -4.03
N TYR A 152 14.52 -22.26 -5.16
CA TYR A 152 15.00 -22.69 -6.48
C TYR A 152 16.13 -21.80 -7.03
N GLY A 153 16.22 -20.55 -6.56
CA GLY A 153 17.18 -19.57 -7.06
C GLY A 153 16.55 -18.18 -7.22
N GLY A 154 17.39 -17.18 -7.52
CA GLY A 154 16.93 -15.79 -7.72
C GLY A 154 16.57 -15.06 -6.44
N GLY A 155 15.90 -13.92 -6.57
CA GLY A 155 15.44 -13.12 -5.42
C GLY A 155 16.55 -12.36 -4.69
N ARG A 156 16.20 -11.17 -4.19
CA ARG A 156 17.11 -10.32 -3.41
C ARG A 156 17.28 -10.89 -2.00
N ARG A 157 18.53 -11.04 -1.55
CA ARG A 157 18.87 -11.66 -0.26
C ARG A 157 20.10 -11.05 0.40
N ILE A 158 20.22 -11.22 1.71
CA ILE A 158 21.43 -10.91 2.50
C ILE A 158 21.92 -12.15 3.25
N ALA A 159 23.22 -12.22 3.53
CA ALA A 159 23.78 -13.28 4.36
C ALA A 159 23.34 -13.12 5.81
N ARG A 160 22.83 -14.19 6.44
CA ARG A 160 22.38 -14.14 7.84
C ARG A 160 23.53 -13.79 8.79
N ALA A 161 24.71 -14.36 8.54
CA ALA A 161 25.94 -14.08 9.30
C ALA A 161 26.42 -12.62 9.18
N GLY A 162 25.98 -11.88 8.15
CA GLY A 162 26.32 -10.48 7.94
C GLY A 162 25.37 -9.49 8.64
N CYS A 163 24.32 -9.98 9.31
CA CYS A 163 23.35 -9.13 10.00
C CYS A 163 23.90 -8.68 11.36
N HIS A 164 23.81 -7.38 11.64
CA HIS A 164 24.34 -6.80 12.87
C HIS A 164 23.40 -7.08 14.05
N PRO A 165 23.90 -7.56 15.21
CA PRO A 165 23.07 -7.90 16.38
C PRO A 165 22.17 -6.76 16.89
N ARG A 166 22.64 -5.51 16.87
CA ARG A 166 21.84 -4.31 17.19
C ARG A 166 20.53 -4.17 16.40
N ASN A 167 20.47 -4.75 15.21
CA ASN A 167 19.32 -4.73 14.31
C ASN A 167 18.46 -5.99 14.43
N ALA A 168 18.78 -6.91 15.36
CA ALA A 168 17.99 -8.11 15.60
C ALA A 168 16.60 -7.74 16.14
N VAL A 169 15.59 -8.48 15.71
CA VAL A 169 14.20 -8.31 16.13
C VAL A 169 13.69 -9.65 16.64
N HIS A 170 13.13 -9.67 17.84
CA HIS A 170 12.52 -10.86 18.42
C HIS A 170 11.01 -10.86 18.22
N GLU A 171 10.42 -12.05 18.14
CA GLU A 171 8.99 -12.24 17.91
C GLU A 171 8.12 -11.61 19.01
N ASN A 172 8.59 -11.66 20.26
CA ASN A 172 7.91 -11.17 21.45
C ASN A 172 8.09 -9.65 21.70
N GLU A 173 8.88 -8.94 20.90
CA GLU A 173 8.98 -7.48 21.02
C GLU A 173 7.65 -6.81 20.70
N ARG A 174 7.32 -5.68 21.34
CA ARG A 174 6.08 -4.96 21.02
C ARG A 174 6.20 -4.31 19.64
N ASP A 175 5.15 -4.41 18.83
CA ASP A 175 5.11 -3.83 17.48
C ASP A 175 5.45 -2.34 17.46
N SER A 176 5.01 -1.59 18.48
CA SER A 176 5.33 -0.17 18.62
C SER A 176 6.83 0.08 18.78
N ASP A 177 7.53 -0.76 19.54
CA ASP A 177 8.95 -0.59 19.83
C ASP A 177 9.78 -0.95 18.59
N VAL A 178 9.39 -2.01 17.87
CA VAL A 178 9.99 -2.37 16.58
C VAL A 178 9.74 -1.28 15.53
N LEU A 179 8.56 -0.65 15.53
CA LEU A 179 8.23 0.44 14.62
C LEU A 179 9.12 1.68 14.84
N GLU A 180 9.38 2.05 16.09
CA GLU A 180 10.31 3.14 16.41
C GLU A 180 11.73 2.83 15.89
N ARG A 181 12.23 1.63 16.19
CA ARG A 181 13.54 1.18 15.71
C ARG A 181 13.60 1.15 14.19
N LEU A 182 12.53 0.74 13.52
CA LEU A 182 12.41 0.75 12.06
C LEU A 182 12.50 2.18 11.50
N ILE A 183 11.78 3.14 12.10
CA ILE A 183 11.81 4.54 11.67
C ILE A 183 13.23 5.12 11.84
N ASP A 184 13.91 4.80 12.93
CA ASP A 184 15.28 5.24 13.17
C ASP A 184 16.28 4.56 12.24
N TYR A 185 16.09 3.26 11.95
CA TYR A 185 16.93 2.48 11.04
C TYR A 185 16.84 2.98 9.59
N LEU A 186 15.62 3.21 9.09
CA LEU A 186 15.40 3.73 7.72
C LEU A 186 15.68 5.23 7.60
N GLY A 187 15.55 5.96 8.71
CA GLY A 187 15.72 7.40 8.77
C GLY A 187 14.44 8.17 8.48
N LYS A 188 14.14 9.15 9.33
CA LYS A 188 12.98 10.06 9.21
C LYS A 188 12.84 10.73 7.82
N PRO A 189 13.90 11.18 7.13
CA PRO A 189 13.77 11.78 5.80
C PRO A 189 13.16 10.83 4.77
N LEU A 190 13.56 9.56 4.78
CA LEU A 190 13.02 8.55 3.87
C LEU A 190 11.54 8.29 4.16
N ILE A 191 11.18 8.13 5.44
CA ILE A 191 9.79 7.91 5.85
C ILE A 191 8.89 9.10 5.47
N ASP A 192 9.34 10.34 5.70
CA ASP A 192 8.59 11.54 5.31
C ASP A 192 8.32 11.57 3.81
N GLU A 193 9.32 11.22 3.00
CA GLU A 193 9.20 11.16 1.55
C GLU A 193 8.23 10.07 1.09
N VAL A 194 8.32 8.86 1.65
CA VAL A 194 7.42 7.74 1.33
C VAL A 194 5.96 8.09 1.68
N VAL A 195 5.72 8.64 2.87
CA VAL A 195 4.38 9.07 3.29
C VAL A 195 3.84 10.17 2.39
N ARG A 196 4.70 11.09 1.93
CA ARG A 196 4.34 12.14 1.00
C ARG A 196 3.98 11.58 -0.38
N LEU A 197 4.83 10.73 -0.96
CA LEU A 197 4.64 10.15 -2.29
C LEU A 197 3.44 9.21 -2.33
N GLY A 198 3.32 8.32 -1.36
CA GLY A 198 2.23 7.35 -1.25
C GLY A 198 0.92 7.93 -0.71
N ASN A 199 0.89 9.21 -0.33
CA ASN A 199 -0.23 9.85 0.36
C ASN A 199 -0.75 8.99 1.53
N ILE A 200 0.18 8.44 2.31
CA ILE A 200 -0.13 7.47 3.36
C ILE A 200 -0.93 8.16 4.46
N LYS A 201 -1.98 7.49 4.92
CA LYS A 201 -2.88 7.96 5.96
C LYS A 201 -2.87 7.01 7.16
N PRO A 202 -3.18 7.53 8.35
CA PRO A 202 -3.51 6.69 9.50
C PRO A 202 -4.66 5.75 9.17
N THR A 203 -4.74 4.62 9.86
CA THR A 203 -5.88 3.70 9.79
C THR A 203 -7.16 4.39 10.25
N ARG A 204 -8.32 3.93 9.74
CA ARG A 204 -9.63 4.41 10.18
C ARG A 204 -9.83 4.26 11.67
N ARG A 205 -9.32 3.16 12.26
CA ARG A 205 -9.31 2.95 13.72
C ARG A 205 -8.63 4.14 14.43
N ASN A 206 -7.42 4.50 14.01
CA ASN A 206 -6.69 5.59 14.64
C ASN A 206 -7.37 6.96 14.43
N GLU A 207 -7.98 7.18 13.27
CA GLU A 207 -8.78 8.38 13.04
C GLU A 207 -10.03 8.44 13.93
N LEU A 208 -10.72 7.31 14.11
CA LEU A 208 -11.89 7.19 14.98
C LEU A 208 -11.50 7.39 16.44
N LEU A 209 -10.44 6.73 16.92
CA LEU A 209 -9.94 6.87 18.28
C LEU A 209 -9.53 8.31 18.60
N ARG A 210 -8.80 8.96 17.68
CA ARG A 210 -8.44 10.38 17.84
C ARG A 210 -9.69 11.25 17.95
N TRP A 211 -10.65 11.07 17.04
CA TRP A 211 -11.89 11.84 17.05
C TRP A 211 -12.71 11.60 18.34
N LEU A 212 -12.83 10.34 18.78
CA LEU A 212 -13.58 9.98 19.99
C LEU A 212 -12.93 10.56 21.24
N ARG A 213 -11.59 10.53 21.36
CA ARG A 213 -10.87 11.15 22.49
C ARG A 213 -11.00 12.67 22.52
N GLU A 214 -11.11 13.32 21.37
CA GLU A 214 -11.33 14.76 21.27
C GLU A 214 -12.80 15.15 21.56
N PHE A 215 -13.75 14.27 21.25
CA PHE A 215 -15.18 14.55 21.36
C PHE A 215 -15.79 14.18 22.72
N LEU A 216 -15.35 13.06 23.32
CA LEU A 216 -15.88 12.56 24.58
C LEU A 216 -15.38 13.42 25.75
N ASN A 217 -16.31 13.84 26.62
CA ASN A 217 -16.00 14.64 27.80
C ASN A 217 -15.78 13.73 29.03
N PRO A 218 -14.59 13.70 29.64
CA PRO A 218 -14.32 12.87 30.82
C PRO A 218 -15.19 13.19 32.04
N ALA A 219 -15.79 14.38 32.11
CA ALA A 219 -16.66 14.78 33.22
C ALA A 219 -18.07 14.19 33.13
N ASP A 220 -18.48 13.69 31.97
CA ASP A 220 -19.76 13.00 31.80
C ASP A 220 -19.58 11.49 32.12
N PRO A 221 -20.34 10.92 33.09
CA PRO A 221 -20.22 9.51 33.47
C PRO A 221 -20.40 8.51 32.32
N VAL A 222 -21.23 8.83 31.32
CA VAL A 222 -21.45 7.96 30.16
C VAL A 222 -20.23 8.00 29.23
N HIS A 223 -19.73 9.21 28.94
CA HIS A 223 -18.52 9.38 28.14
C HIS A 223 -17.27 8.80 28.83
N ALA A 224 -17.19 8.89 30.15
CA ALA A 224 -16.09 8.31 30.93
C ALA A 224 -16.04 6.78 30.82
N ARG A 225 -17.19 6.10 30.70
CA ARG A 225 -17.24 4.66 30.42
C ARG A 225 -16.71 4.37 29.02
N HIS A 226 -17.26 5.03 27.99
CA HIS A 226 -16.78 4.86 26.62
C HIS A 226 -15.28 5.10 26.47
N LEU A 227 -14.72 6.12 27.15
CA LEU A 227 -13.29 6.42 27.14
C LEU A 227 -12.41 5.27 27.67
N LYS A 228 -12.88 4.51 28.66
CA LYS A 228 -12.17 3.32 29.17
C LYS A 228 -12.18 2.19 28.15
N ASP A 229 -13.32 2.01 27.48
CA ASP A 229 -13.54 0.87 26.59
C ASP A 229 -12.95 1.08 25.18
N LEU A 230 -12.61 2.33 24.79
CA LEU A 230 -12.12 2.68 23.45
C LEU A 230 -10.98 1.77 22.94
N GLY A 231 -10.09 1.35 23.84
CA GLY A 231 -8.94 0.50 23.47
C GLY A 231 -9.36 -0.88 22.96
N GLU A 232 -10.44 -1.42 23.50
CA GLU A 232 -10.93 -2.79 23.27
C GLU A 232 -11.97 -2.86 22.14
N MET A 233 -12.66 -1.75 21.87
CA MET A 233 -13.66 -1.68 20.80
C MET A 233 -13.06 -1.99 19.43
N THR A 234 -13.78 -2.72 18.58
CA THR A 234 -13.41 -2.97 17.18
C THR A 234 -13.60 -1.71 16.32
N THR A 235 -12.99 -1.65 15.13
CA THR A 235 -13.17 -0.51 14.20
C THR A 235 -14.64 -0.29 13.84
N VAL A 236 -15.41 -1.37 13.70
CA VAL A 236 -16.86 -1.31 13.44
C VAL A 236 -17.57 -0.68 14.64
N ALA A 237 -17.31 -1.17 15.85
CA ALA A 237 -17.91 -0.61 17.06
C ALA A 237 -17.57 0.87 17.27
N LEU A 238 -16.31 1.27 17.03
CA LEU A 238 -15.87 2.66 17.07
C LEU A 238 -16.59 3.52 16.03
N SER A 239 -16.84 2.98 14.83
CA SER A 239 -17.57 3.69 13.77
C SER A 239 -19.05 3.83 14.11
N THR A 240 -19.67 2.81 14.70
CA THR A 240 -21.05 2.85 15.19
C THR A 240 -21.20 3.89 16.30
N LEU A 241 -20.31 3.88 17.30
CA LEU A 241 -20.30 4.88 18.38
C LEU A 241 -20.15 6.30 17.82
N GLN A 242 -19.26 6.52 16.85
CA GLN A 242 -19.14 7.81 16.19
C GLN A 242 -20.44 8.23 15.47
N ALA A 243 -21.16 7.29 14.84
CA ALA A 243 -22.41 7.59 14.15
C ALA A 243 -23.51 7.97 15.13
N GLU A 244 -23.66 7.21 16.23
CA GLU A 244 -24.58 7.48 17.34
C GLU A 244 -24.35 8.87 17.94
N LEU A 245 -23.10 9.21 18.28
CA LEU A 245 -22.73 10.52 18.82
C LEU A 245 -22.97 11.68 17.84
N LYS A 246 -23.02 11.40 16.54
CA LYS A 246 -23.35 12.40 15.50
C LYS A 246 -24.84 12.46 15.17
N GLY A 247 -25.68 11.65 15.82
CA GLY A 247 -27.10 11.52 15.51
C GLY A 247 -27.35 10.98 14.10
N LYS A 248 -26.45 10.12 13.59
CA LYS A 248 -26.57 9.52 12.25
C LYS A 248 -26.74 8.02 12.38
N GLU A 249 -27.55 7.43 11.52
CA GLU A 249 -27.57 5.98 11.35
C GLU A 249 -26.22 5.49 10.83
N ALA A 250 -25.74 4.39 11.41
CA ALA A 250 -24.52 3.73 10.97
C ALA A 250 -24.73 3.18 9.54
N LYS A 251 -24.16 3.85 8.53
CA LYS A 251 -24.15 3.30 7.17
C LYS A 251 -23.11 2.19 7.09
N SER A 252 -23.56 0.98 6.77
CA SER A 252 -22.68 -0.14 6.42
C SER A 252 -22.02 0.13 5.06
N TRP A 253 -20.79 0.64 5.08
CA TRP A 253 -20.00 0.75 3.87
C TRP A 253 -19.40 -0.62 3.53
N SER A 254 -19.66 -1.11 2.32
CA SER A 254 -18.98 -2.27 1.76
C SER A 254 -18.25 -1.85 0.49
N PRO A 255 -16.94 -2.13 0.36
CA PRO A 255 -16.23 -1.85 -0.88
C PRO A 255 -16.77 -2.76 -1.99
N LYS A 256 -16.85 -2.24 -3.22
CA LYS A 256 -17.04 -3.10 -4.39
C LYS A 256 -15.81 -3.99 -4.53
N THR A 257 -16.01 -5.31 -4.46
CA THR A 257 -14.92 -6.28 -4.58
C THR A 257 -14.87 -6.85 -6.00
N VAL A 258 -13.66 -7.19 -6.44
CA VAL A 258 -13.42 -7.91 -7.70
C VAL A 258 -12.78 -9.23 -7.32
N ARG A 259 -13.32 -10.33 -7.83
CA ARG A 259 -12.73 -11.65 -7.66
C ARG A 259 -11.66 -11.85 -8.72
N TYR A 260 -10.42 -12.00 -8.28
CA TYR A 260 -9.28 -12.35 -9.14
C TYR A 260 -9.13 -13.88 -9.20
N SER A 261 -8.87 -14.41 -10.40
CA SER A 261 -8.46 -15.82 -10.56
C SER A 261 -6.98 -15.97 -10.23
N ARG A 262 -6.58 -17.16 -9.78
CA ARG A 262 -5.21 -17.46 -9.38
C ARG A 262 -4.24 -17.34 -10.55
N VAL A 263 -4.61 -17.90 -11.69
CA VAL A 263 -3.83 -17.79 -12.94
C VAL A 263 -3.70 -16.33 -13.36
N ALA A 264 -4.76 -15.53 -13.29
CA ALA A 264 -4.68 -14.11 -13.65
C ALA A 264 -3.69 -13.34 -12.77
N VAL A 265 -3.71 -13.58 -11.45
CA VAL A 265 -2.75 -12.95 -10.52
C VAL A 265 -1.32 -13.40 -10.82
N LEU A 266 -1.09 -14.70 -11.07
CA LEU A 266 0.24 -15.20 -11.42
C LEU A 266 0.74 -14.61 -12.75
N VAL A 267 -0.11 -14.47 -13.76
CA VAL A 267 0.25 -13.81 -15.03
C VAL A 267 0.57 -12.33 -14.83
N MET A 268 -0.19 -11.62 -13.99
CA MET A 268 0.12 -10.23 -13.60
C MET A 268 1.49 -10.14 -12.91
N GLU A 269 1.83 -11.11 -12.08
CA GLU A 269 3.12 -11.17 -11.41
C GLU A 269 4.26 -11.54 -12.38
N VAL A 270 4.03 -12.40 -13.39
CA VAL A 270 5.02 -12.66 -14.45
C VAL A 270 5.30 -11.39 -15.23
N GLU A 271 4.27 -10.63 -15.61
CA GLU A 271 4.44 -9.32 -16.27
C GLU A 271 5.24 -8.34 -15.40
N ARG A 272 4.90 -8.25 -14.11
CA ARG A 272 5.61 -7.37 -13.18
C ARG A 272 7.07 -7.79 -13.01
N HIS A 273 7.33 -9.08 -12.85
CA HIS A 273 8.68 -9.61 -12.65
C HIS A 273 9.54 -9.59 -13.92
N ALA A 274 8.94 -9.62 -15.12
CA ALA A 274 9.67 -9.47 -16.37
C ALA A 274 10.46 -8.14 -16.47
N GLN A 275 10.10 -7.13 -15.67
CA GLN A 275 10.86 -5.88 -15.54
C GLN A 275 12.22 -6.06 -14.85
N TYR A 276 12.36 -7.10 -14.02
CA TYR A 276 13.58 -7.43 -13.26
C TYR A 276 14.29 -8.68 -13.79
N ARG A 277 13.52 -9.57 -14.42
CA ARG A 277 13.90 -10.91 -14.85
C ARG A 277 13.58 -11.08 -16.34
N PRO A 278 14.46 -10.64 -17.27
CA PRO A 278 14.17 -10.64 -18.70
C PRO A 278 13.92 -12.04 -19.26
N GLU A 279 14.40 -13.10 -18.61
CA GLU A 279 14.10 -14.48 -18.98
C GLU A 279 12.60 -14.82 -18.89
N LEU A 280 11.81 -14.04 -18.14
CA LEU A 280 10.36 -14.22 -18.05
C LEU A 280 9.61 -13.62 -19.25
N LEU A 281 10.26 -12.81 -20.09
CA LEU A 281 9.61 -12.20 -21.26
C LEU A 281 9.12 -13.26 -22.26
N GLN A 282 9.88 -14.34 -22.43
CA GLN A 282 9.47 -15.46 -23.29
C GLN A 282 8.18 -16.09 -22.79
N ALA A 283 8.12 -16.46 -21.51
CA ALA A 283 6.92 -17.01 -20.89
C ALA A 283 5.73 -16.04 -20.98
N LEU A 284 5.98 -14.73 -20.86
CA LEU A 284 4.94 -13.70 -20.92
C LEU A 284 4.27 -13.62 -22.30
N GLU A 285 5.03 -13.75 -23.39
CA GLU A 285 4.45 -13.79 -24.74
C GLU A 285 3.45 -14.95 -24.89
N ASP A 286 3.80 -16.10 -24.33
CA ASP A 286 2.98 -17.32 -24.37
C ASP A 286 1.73 -17.23 -23.49
N ILE A 287 1.76 -16.47 -22.37
CA ILE A 287 0.66 -16.50 -21.37
C ILE A 287 -0.12 -15.19 -21.23
N ARG A 288 0.28 -14.10 -21.89
CA ARG A 288 -0.37 -12.77 -21.70
C ARG A 288 -1.87 -12.78 -21.96
N HIS A 289 -2.33 -13.66 -22.86
CA HIS A 289 -3.75 -13.80 -23.21
C HIS A 289 -4.56 -14.56 -22.15
N LEU A 290 -3.89 -15.19 -21.17
CA LEU A 290 -4.51 -15.98 -20.10
C LEU A 290 -5.00 -15.15 -18.91
N ARG A 291 -4.86 -13.81 -18.94
CA ARG A 291 -5.32 -12.91 -17.87
C ARG A 291 -6.81 -13.01 -17.56
N HIS A 292 -7.60 -13.56 -18.48
CA HIS A 292 -9.06 -13.70 -18.34
C HIS A 292 -9.52 -15.15 -18.11
N SER A 293 -8.56 -16.07 -17.92
CA SER A 293 -8.85 -17.46 -17.58
C SER A 293 -9.55 -17.53 -16.21
N ALA A 294 -10.63 -18.32 -16.15
CA ALA A 294 -11.32 -18.60 -14.90
C ALA A 294 -10.51 -19.58 -14.05
N ASP A 295 -10.73 -19.59 -12.73
CA ASP A 295 -10.24 -20.67 -11.88
C ASP A 295 -10.99 -21.95 -12.23
N LYS A 296 -10.32 -22.89 -12.88
CA LYS A 296 -10.85 -24.21 -13.15
C LYS A 296 -9.89 -25.28 -12.63
N PRO A 297 -10.39 -26.46 -12.19
CA PRO A 297 -9.54 -27.54 -11.70
C PRO A 297 -8.46 -27.96 -12.71
N GLU A 298 -8.78 -27.96 -14.01
CA GLU A 298 -7.83 -28.27 -15.09
C GLU A 298 -6.62 -27.32 -15.13
N ASN A 299 -6.70 -26.15 -14.49
CA ASN A 299 -5.64 -25.13 -14.51
C ASN A 299 -4.62 -25.29 -13.38
N GLN A 300 -4.76 -26.30 -12.50
CA GLN A 300 -3.89 -26.45 -11.33
C GLN A 300 -2.42 -26.72 -11.72
N ALA A 301 -2.18 -27.47 -12.81
CA ALA A 301 -0.83 -27.70 -13.32
C ALA A 301 -0.17 -26.39 -13.77
N LEU A 302 -0.91 -25.55 -14.51
CA LEU A 302 -0.44 -24.23 -14.91
C LEU A 302 -0.21 -23.32 -13.69
N GLU A 303 -1.12 -23.33 -12.71
CA GLU A 303 -0.97 -22.56 -11.46
C GLU A 303 0.37 -22.91 -10.78
N GLN A 304 0.69 -24.20 -10.64
CA GLN A 304 1.95 -24.63 -10.05
C GLN A 304 3.16 -24.28 -10.92
N ALA A 305 3.06 -24.44 -12.24
CA ALA A 305 4.14 -24.12 -13.18
C ALA A 305 4.50 -22.62 -13.13
N LEU A 306 3.50 -21.74 -13.14
CA LEU A 306 3.71 -20.29 -13.02
C LEU A 306 4.23 -19.90 -11.62
N PHE A 307 3.72 -20.55 -10.57
CA PHE A 307 4.23 -20.36 -9.21
C PHE A 307 5.73 -20.71 -9.15
N ASP A 308 6.11 -21.90 -9.61
CA ASP A 308 7.50 -22.36 -9.60
C ASP A 308 8.43 -21.43 -10.41
N LEU A 309 7.99 -21.02 -11.60
CA LEU A 309 8.72 -20.08 -12.47
C LEU A 309 9.00 -18.74 -11.78
N LEU A 310 7.98 -18.18 -11.11
CA LEU A 310 8.10 -16.95 -10.35
C LEU A 310 9.05 -17.08 -9.15
N HIS A 311 9.15 -18.28 -8.56
CA HIS A 311 10.06 -18.59 -7.44
C HIS A 311 11.45 -19.08 -7.89
N GLY A 312 11.78 -18.88 -9.17
CA GLY A 312 13.14 -19.05 -9.68
C GLY A 312 13.42 -20.41 -10.34
N LYS A 313 12.42 -21.27 -10.51
CA LYS A 313 12.58 -22.46 -11.36
C LYS A 313 12.79 -22.02 -12.80
N ALA A 314 13.73 -22.65 -13.50
CA ALA A 314 14.05 -22.32 -14.87
C ALA A 314 12.87 -22.61 -15.82
N LEU A 315 12.76 -21.82 -16.89
CA LEU A 315 11.63 -21.85 -17.82
C LEU A 315 11.51 -23.21 -18.54
N ASP A 316 12.65 -23.80 -18.92
CA ASP A 316 12.75 -25.13 -19.52
C ASP A 316 12.01 -26.23 -18.72
N HIS A 317 12.06 -26.17 -17.39
CA HIS A 317 11.39 -27.14 -16.53
C HIS A 317 9.86 -27.01 -16.50
N VAL A 318 9.31 -25.87 -16.91
CA VAL A 318 7.87 -25.60 -16.83
C VAL A 318 7.23 -25.32 -18.19
N GLN A 319 8.03 -25.09 -19.23
CA GLN A 319 7.57 -24.71 -20.58
C GLN A 319 6.58 -25.73 -21.13
N HIS A 320 6.85 -27.03 -20.97
CA HIS A 320 5.94 -28.09 -21.45
C HIS A 320 4.52 -27.98 -20.88
N VAL A 321 4.36 -27.52 -19.62
CA VAL A 321 3.05 -27.29 -19.00
C VAL A 321 2.37 -26.06 -19.59
N ILE A 322 3.14 -25.00 -19.85
CA ILE A 322 2.65 -23.78 -20.48
C ILE A 322 2.20 -24.09 -21.91
N ASP A 323 3.01 -24.78 -22.70
CA ASP A 323 2.72 -25.16 -24.07
C ASP A 323 1.49 -26.05 -24.18
N ASP A 324 1.37 -27.07 -23.32
CA ASP A 324 0.20 -27.95 -23.27
C ASP A 324 -1.07 -27.17 -22.91
N TYR A 325 -0.99 -26.25 -21.96
CA TYR A 325 -2.11 -25.40 -21.60
C TYR A 325 -2.51 -24.47 -22.76
N VAL A 326 -1.55 -23.74 -23.34
CA VAL A 326 -1.79 -22.86 -24.50
C VAL A 326 -2.39 -23.68 -25.64
N LYS A 327 -1.88 -24.89 -25.90
CA LYS A 327 -2.40 -25.76 -26.95
C LYS A 327 -3.86 -26.18 -26.72
N ARG A 328 -4.27 -26.41 -25.48
CA ARG A 328 -5.65 -26.79 -25.12
C ARG A 328 -6.64 -25.63 -25.13
N HIS A 329 -6.17 -24.42 -24.90
CA HIS A 329 -7.01 -23.23 -24.70
C HIS A 329 -6.85 -22.15 -25.78
N THR A 330 -6.13 -22.48 -26.84
CA THR A 330 -6.02 -21.64 -28.03
C THR A 330 -6.29 -22.46 -29.28
N THR A 331 -7.00 -21.84 -30.22
CA THR A 331 -7.22 -22.38 -31.55
C THR A 331 -6.16 -21.82 -32.48
N VAL A 332 -5.47 -22.69 -33.23
CA VAL A 332 -4.52 -22.26 -34.26
C VAL A 332 -5.32 -21.66 -35.42
N ILE A 333 -4.99 -20.43 -35.81
CA ILE A 333 -5.53 -19.83 -37.03
C ILE A 333 -4.99 -20.62 -38.21
N ARG A 334 -5.88 -21.25 -38.97
CA ARG A 334 -5.53 -21.79 -40.27
C ARG A 334 -5.79 -20.72 -41.31
N TYR A 335 -4.73 -20.19 -41.91
CA TYR A 335 -4.82 -19.31 -43.06
C TYR A 335 -5.09 -20.16 -44.30
N GLU A 336 -6.32 -20.66 -44.42
CA GLU A 336 -6.78 -21.33 -45.62
C GLU A 336 -7.58 -20.32 -46.45
N GLY A 337 -7.08 -19.98 -47.64
CA GLY A 337 -7.80 -19.16 -48.62
C GLY A 337 -6.98 -18.09 -49.32
N ILE A 338 -7.66 -17.42 -50.25
CA ILE A 338 -7.16 -16.25 -50.99
C ILE A 338 -7.70 -15.01 -50.27
N CYS A 339 -6.83 -14.02 -50.02
CA CYS A 339 -7.27 -12.75 -49.46
C CYS A 339 -8.29 -12.11 -50.42
N PRO A 340 -9.54 -11.84 -49.99
CA PRO A 340 -10.60 -11.35 -50.89
C PRO A 340 -10.34 -9.92 -51.40
N VAL A 341 -9.38 -9.20 -50.79
CA VAL A 341 -9.02 -7.82 -51.16
C VAL A 341 -7.84 -7.78 -52.13
N THR A 342 -6.86 -8.66 -51.95
CA THR A 342 -5.62 -8.64 -52.76
C THR A 342 -5.56 -9.74 -53.81
N GLY A 343 -6.41 -10.78 -53.71
CA GLY A 343 -6.37 -11.93 -54.62
C GLY A 343 -5.15 -12.84 -54.44
N GLU A 344 -4.31 -12.56 -53.44
CA GLU A 344 -3.11 -13.35 -53.14
C GLU A 344 -3.40 -14.42 -52.07
N PRO A 345 -2.71 -15.58 -52.12
CA PRO A 345 -2.77 -16.54 -51.02
C PRO A 345 -2.33 -15.88 -49.72
N PHE A 346 -2.99 -16.18 -48.62
CA PHE A 346 -2.49 -15.74 -47.32
C PHE A 346 -1.09 -16.33 -47.09
N VAL A 347 -0.10 -15.47 -46.88
CA VAL A 347 1.24 -15.91 -46.46
C VAL A 347 1.12 -16.42 -45.04
N GLN A 348 1.30 -17.72 -44.86
CA GLN A 348 1.29 -18.33 -43.54
C GLN A 348 2.51 -17.81 -42.76
N PRO A 349 2.33 -17.21 -41.57
CA PRO A 349 3.45 -16.76 -40.75
C PRO A 349 4.31 -17.96 -40.32
N GLU A 350 5.63 -17.76 -40.21
CA GLU A 350 6.57 -18.81 -39.77
C GLU A 350 6.20 -19.38 -38.38
N GLN A 351 5.55 -18.60 -37.53
CA GLN A 351 4.96 -19.03 -36.28
C GLN A 351 3.44 -19.06 -36.40
N ALA A 352 2.83 -20.20 -36.05
CA ALA A 352 1.39 -20.37 -36.10
C ALA A 352 0.68 -19.40 -35.12
N GLU A 353 -0.05 -18.42 -35.66
CA GLU A 353 -0.87 -17.53 -34.85
C GLU A 353 -1.99 -18.33 -34.15
N ARG A 354 -2.21 -18.00 -32.87
CA ARG A 354 -3.16 -18.69 -31.98
C ARG A 354 -4.15 -17.69 -31.40
N ILE A 355 -5.43 -17.99 -31.49
CA ILE A 355 -6.50 -17.20 -30.87
C ILE A 355 -6.94 -17.92 -29.58
N PRO A 356 -6.98 -17.25 -28.42
CA PRO A 356 -7.52 -17.84 -27.19
C PRO A 356 -9.01 -18.19 -27.34
N ASP A 357 -9.45 -19.23 -26.64
CA ASP A 357 -10.88 -19.59 -26.55
C ASP A 357 -11.69 -18.35 -26.11
N TYR A 358 -12.45 -17.81 -27.04
CA TYR A 358 -13.15 -16.55 -26.87
C TYR A 358 -14.20 -16.68 -25.76
N LYS A 359 -14.15 -15.82 -24.73
CA LYS A 359 -15.32 -15.58 -23.87
C LYS A 359 -16.23 -14.57 -24.58
N PRO A 360 -17.58 -14.73 -24.54
CA PRO A 360 -18.50 -13.80 -25.19
C PRO A 360 -18.21 -12.35 -24.79
N ILE A 361 -18.32 -11.44 -25.76
CA ILE A 361 -18.16 -10.00 -25.58
C ILE A 361 -19.13 -9.56 -24.48
N ARG A 362 -18.62 -9.40 -23.25
CA ARG A 362 -19.26 -8.54 -22.28
C ARG A 362 -18.81 -7.15 -22.66
N PHE A 363 -19.71 -6.35 -23.21
CA PHE A 363 -19.47 -4.92 -23.38
C PHE A 363 -18.95 -4.37 -22.05
N PRO A 364 -17.68 -3.96 -21.97
CA PRO A 364 -17.23 -3.25 -20.80
C PRO A 364 -17.93 -1.90 -20.90
N MET A 365 -18.83 -1.60 -19.96
CA MET A 365 -19.15 -0.20 -19.71
C MET A 365 -17.85 0.50 -19.40
N LEU A 366 -17.32 1.21 -20.40
CA LEU A 366 -16.25 2.20 -20.38
C LEU A 366 -15.39 2.17 -19.11
N LEU A 367 -14.40 1.28 -19.08
CA LEU A 367 -13.17 1.56 -18.35
C LEU A 367 -12.40 2.57 -19.20
N ALA A 368 -12.85 3.82 -19.12
CA ALA A 368 -12.07 4.96 -19.58
C ALA A 368 -10.69 4.85 -18.95
N ARG A 369 -9.67 4.98 -19.79
CA ARG A 369 -8.28 5.22 -19.43
C ARG A 369 -8.27 6.39 -18.45
N ILE A 370 -8.18 6.10 -17.15
CA ILE A 370 -8.04 7.14 -16.13
C ILE A 370 -6.57 7.55 -16.14
N GLU A 371 -6.21 8.45 -17.05
CA GLU A 371 -5.22 9.47 -16.70
C GLU A 371 -5.78 10.15 -15.44
N THR A 372 -5.05 10.02 -14.32
CA THR A 372 -5.49 10.41 -12.97
C THR A 372 -6.46 11.60 -12.92
N PRO A 373 -7.61 11.45 -12.24
CA PRO A 373 -8.00 12.50 -11.31
C PRO A 373 -8.58 11.95 -10.00
N ALA A 374 -7.99 12.41 -8.88
CA ALA A 374 -8.65 12.82 -7.63
C ALA A 374 -9.65 11.90 -6.87
N PHE A 375 -9.97 10.68 -7.33
CA PHE A 375 -10.98 9.81 -6.71
C PHE A 375 -10.51 8.37 -6.41
N ALA A 376 -9.19 8.15 -6.36
CA ALA A 376 -8.70 6.95 -5.69
C ALA A 376 -9.05 7.06 -4.18
N PRO A 377 -9.86 6.15 -3.60
CA PRO A 377 -10.01 6.08 -2.16
C PRO A 377 -8.62 5.96 -1.56
N SER A 378 -8.38 6.61 -0.43
CA SER A 378 -7.04 6.59 0.12
C SER A 378 -6.70 5.19 0.59
N PHE A 379 -5.43 4.83 0.47
CA PHE A 379 -4.93 3.50 0.79
C PHE A 379 -5.28 3.03 2.23
N ALA A 380 -5.56 3.95 3.17
CA ALA A 380 -6.11 3.61 4.47
C ALA A 380 -7.56 3.07 4.37
N ASP A 381 -8.44 3.75 3.62
CA ASP A 381 -9.82 3.35 3.39
C ASP A 381 -9.92 1.94 2.78
N THR A 382 -8.87 1.51 2.07
CA THR A 382 -8.80 0.15 1.57
C THR A 382 -8.45 -0.87 2.64
N LEU A 383 -7.54 -0.63 3.60
CA LEU A 383 -7.03 -1.66 4.51
C LEU A 383 -7.89 -1.95 5.76
N ASP A 384 -8.89 -1.13 6.04
CA ASP A 384 -9.61 -1.12 7.30
C ASP A 384 -10.78 -2.14 7.40
N GLY A 385 -10.87 -3.08 6.44
CA GLY A 385 -11.99 -4.02 6.29
C GLY A 385 -12.07 -5.18 7.28
N GLN A 386 -11.00 -5.54 8.01
CA GLN A 386 -11.05 -6.57 9.06
C GLN A 386 -10.05 -6.32 10.20
N GLN A 387 -10.60 -5.98 11.36
CA GLN A 387 -10.05 -6.35 12.67
C GLN A 387 -11.13 -7.18 13.38
N ALA A 388 -11.22 -8.45 12.99
CA ALA A 388 -11.46 -9.50 13.96
C ALA A 388 -10.10 -10.19 14.09
N ASP A 389 -9.48 -10.05 15.26
CA ASP A 389 -8.39 -10.89 15.78
C ASP A 389 -7.40 -11.43 14.74
N ILE A 390 -6.40 -10.61 14.42
CA ILE A 390 -5.13 -11.12 13.89
C ILE A 390 -4.13 -11.06 15.04
N VAL A 391 -4.33 -11.96 16.00
CA VAL A 391 -3.19 -12.66 16.57
C VAL A 391 -2.63 -13.50 15.41
N PRO A 392 -1.34 -13.43 15.08
CA PRO A 392 -0.76 -14.49 14.27
C PRO A 392 -0.98 -15.77 15.08
N VAL A 393 -1.87 -16.65 14.63
CA VAL A 393 -1.82 -18.06 15.05
C VAL A 393 -0.57 -18.64 14.40
N LEU A 394 0.57 -18.26 14.95
CA LEU A 394 1.83 -18.96 14.85
C LEU A 394 1.73 -20.06 15.92
N PHE A 395 1.75 -21.30 15.45
CA PHE A 395 1.98 -22.52 16.22
C PHE A 395 1.03 -22.80 17.39
N ASN A 396 -0.02 -23.57 17.10
CA ASN A 396 -0.46 -24.61 18.02
C ASN A 396 -0.73 -25.89 17.22
N VAL A 397 0.35 -26.54 16.80
CA VAL A 397 0.31 -27.98 16.54
C VAL A 397 0.28 -28.61 17.92
N GLN A 398 -0.91 -28.95 18.43
CA GLN A 398 -0.95 -30.04 19.39
C GLN A 398 -0.63 -31.31 18.59
N PRO A 399 0.38 -32.10 18.98
CA PRO A 399 0.46 -33.45 18.47
C PRO A 399 -0.76 -34.19 19.03
N GLU A 400 -1.67 -34.64 18.15
CA GLU A 400 -2.48 -35.80 18.48
C GLU A 400 -1.53 -36.98 18.60
N ALA A 401 -0.95 -37.12 19.79
CA ALA A 401 -0.34 -38.34 20.24
C ALA A 401 -1.50 -39.30 20.57
N SER A 402 -2.00 -40.02 19.57
CA SER A 402 -2.67 -41.31 19.85
C SER A 402 -1.56 -42.32 20.15
N TYR A 403 -1.11 -42.34 21.40
CA TYR A 403 -0.47 -43.54 21.94
C TYR A 403 -1.59 -44.56 22.16
N ASP A 404 -1.69 -45.53 21.25
CA ASP A 404 -2.27 -46.81 21.61
C ASP A 404 -1.32 -47.48 22.63
N PRO A 405 -1.81 -47.92 23.79
CA PRO A 405 -1.00 -48.73 24.69
C PRO A 405 -0.74 -50.07 24.02
N VAL A 406 0.54 -50.34 23.73
CA VAL A 406 0.99 -51.69 23.39
C VAL A 406 0.71 -52.58 24.62
N PRO A 407 0.00 -53.70 24.48
CA PRO A 407 0.00 -54.71 25.52
C PRO A 407 1.37 -55.41 25.51
N TRP A 408 1.78 -55.92 26.67
CA TRP A 408 3.02 -56.62 27.05
C TRP A 408 4.31 -55.79 27.22
#